data_AF-A0A7Y6TYX8-F1
#
_entry.id   AF-A0A7Y6TYX8-F1
#
_cell.length_a   1.000
_cell.length_b   1.000
_cell.length_c   1.000
_cell.angle_alpha   90.00
_cell.angle_beta   90.00
_cell.angle_gamma   90.00
#
_symmetry.space_group_name_H-M   'P 1'
#
loop_
_entity.id
_entity.type
_entity.pdbx_description
1 polymer ?
#
loop_
_entity_poly.entity_id
_entity_poly.type
_entity_poly.pdbx_seq_one_letter_code
_entity_poly.pdbx_strand_id
1 'polypeptide(L)'
;MSMNPPSIGSVQTPYGLASIHIGRYPKGGAIYVQLYTVVDDEPPEPLATLSCNLVPYGAVLADDEFSVKSWSENEPLIDSMLATGLFEDTGRRTPTGFAVAPTWRITNPQLVPARQ
;
A
#
# COMPACT_ATOMS: atom_id res chain seq x y z
N MET A 1 -2.03 23.40 6.73
CA MET A 1 -0.88 22.75 6.06
C MET A 1 -1.30 21.32 5.78
N SER A 2 -1.35 20.94 4.50
CA SER A 2 -1.94 19.67 4.04
C SER A 2 -1.23 18.48 4.71
N MET A 3 -1.98 17.65 5.45
CA MET A 3 -1.44 16.55 6.29
C MET A 3 -1.35 15.21 5.55
N ASN A 4 -1.44 15.19 4.22
CA ASN A 4 -1.29 13.93 3.49
C ASN A 4 0.18 13.70 3.10
N PRO A 5 0.69 12.45 3.23
CA PRO A 5 2.00 12.09 2.70
C PRO A 5 2.09 12.47 1.20
N PRO A 6 3.27 12.67 0.61
CA PRO A 6 3.37 12.87 -0.83
C PRO A 6 2.76 11.67 -1.58
N SER A 7 1.93 11.97 -2.59
CA SER A 7 1.39 10.95 -3.49
C SER A 7 2.47 10.48 -4.45
N ILE A 8 2.49 9.18 -4.75
CA ILE A 8 3.38 8.58 -5.76
C ILE A 8 2.68 8.28 -7.09
N GLY A 9 1.39 8.54 -7.18
CA GLY A 9 0.58 8.28 -8.37
C GLY A 9 -0.91 8.26 -8.06
N SER A 10 -1.71 7.95 -9.08
CA SER A 10 -3.14 7.76 -8.96
C SER A 10 -3.58 6.49 -9.68
N VAL A 11 -4.74 5.98 -9.30
CA VAL A 11 -5.31 4.74 -9.84
C VAL A 11 -6.82 4.89 -9.96
N GLN A 12 -7.38 4.40 -11.07
CA GLN A 12 -8.82 4.24 -11.21
C GLN A 12 -9.23 2.98 -10.44
N THR A 13 -10.10 3.14 -9.43
CA THR A 13 -10.65 2.03 -8.65
C THR A 13 -12.14 1.84 -8.98
N PRO A 14 -12.76 0.72 -8.57
CA PRO A 14 -14.22 0.56 -8.61
C PRO A 14 -15.00 1.61 -7.81
N TYR A 15 -14.33 2.33 -6.89
CA TYR A 15 -14.92 3.37 -6.03
C TYR A 15 -14.62 4.80 -6.51
N GLY A 16 -13.95 4.95 -7.65
CA GLY A 16 -13.52 6.25 -8.18
C GLY A 16 -12.01 6.41 -8.29
N LEU A 17 -11.57 7.60 -8.70
CA LEU A 17 -10.17 7.95 -8.79
C LEU A 17 -9.58 8.08 -7.37
N ALA A 18 -8.44 7.45 -7.14
CA ALA A 18 -7.74 7.52 -5.87
C ALA A 18 -6.27 7.91 -6.07
N SER A 19 -5.72 8.68 -5.12
CA SER A 19 -4.29 8.94 -5.02
C SER A 19 -3.61 7.90 -4.13
N ILE A 20 -2.38 7.52 -4.48
CA ILE A 20 -1.61 6.48 -3.78
C ILE A 20 -0.55 7.15 -2.92
N HIS A 21 -0.61 6.90 -1.62
CA HIS A 21 0.30 7.48 -0.64
C HIS A 21 1.06 6.38 0.07
N ILE A 22 2.32 6.65 0.36
CA ILE A 22 3.22 5.69 0.99
C ILE A 22 3.93 6.29 2.20
N GLY A 23 4.31 5.43 3.13
CA GLY A 23 5.09 5.78 4.31
C GLY A 23 5.69 4.55 4.96
N ARG A 24 6.01 4.65 6.25
CA ARG A 24 6.50 3.54 7.07
C ARG A 24 5.61 3.39 8.30
N TYR A 25 5.25 2.16 8.65
CA TYR A 25 4.63 1.91 9.95
C TYR A 25 5.62 2.27 11.07
N PRO A 26 5.19 3.04 12.10
CA PRO A 26 6.09 3.47 13.18
C PRO A 26 6.73 2.29 13.93
N LYS A 27 5.98 1.20 14.08
CA LYS A 27 6.47 -0.04 14.67
C LYS A 27 6.89 -1.00 13.57
N GLY A 28 8.14 -1.43 13.55
CA GLY A 28 8.65 -2.42 12.60
C GLY A 28 9.12 -1.86 11.24
N GLY A 29 8.71 -0.65 10.86
CA GLY A 29 9.28 0.03 9.68
C GLY A 29 8.92 -0.59 8.33
N ALA A 30 7.89 -1.45 8.26
CA ALA A 30 7.34 -1.92 6.98
C ALA A 30 6.73 -0.74 6.21
N ILE A 31 6.73 -0.81 4.88
CA ILE A 31 6.04 0.19 4.06
C ILE A 31 4.53 0.16 4.36
N TYR A 32 3.96 1.35 4.51
CA TYR A 32 2.53 1.60 4.59
C TYR A 32 2.04 2.12 3.25
N VAL A 33 0.89 1.64 2.77
CA VAL A 33 0.26 2.07 1.52
C VAL A 33 -1.21 2.41 1.78
N GLN A 34 -1.60 3.64 1.44
CA GLN A 34 -2.93 4.19 1.65
C GLN A 34 -3.45 4.87 0.40
N LEU A 35 -4.72 4.61 0.10
CA LEU A 35 -5.45 5.30 -0.95
C LEU A 35 -6.33 6.37 -0.32
N TYR A 36 -6.43 7.51 -0.99
CA TYR A 36 -7.36 8.58 -0.66
C TYR A 36 -8.22 8.93 -1.88
N THR A 37 -9.46 9.37 -1.66
CA THR A 37 -10.33 9.86 -2.72
C THR A 37 -9.73 11.11 -3.39
N VAL A 38 -9.95 11.24 -4.69
CA VAL A 38 -9.63 12.44 -5.45
C VAL A 38 -10.95 13.01 -5.97
N VAL A 39 -11.45 14.04 -5.28
CA VAL A 39 -12.68 14.76 -5.61
C VAL A 39 -12.35 16.23 -5.70
N ASP A 40 -12.80 16.89 -6.76
CA ASP A 40 -12.60 18.33 -6.93
C ASP A 40 -13.34 19.09 -5.82
N ASP A 41 -12.69 20.12 -5.27
CA ASP A 41 -13.23 21.01 -4.23
C ASP A 41 -13.61 20.34 -2.89
N GLU A 42 -13.22 19.08 -2.66
CA GLU A 42 -13.41 18.37 -1.39
C GLU A 42 -12.08 17.86 -0.80
N PRO A 43 -11.95 17.79 0.54
CA PRO A 43 -10.77 17.22 1.15
C PRO A 43 -10.66 15.72 0.85
N PRO A 44 -9.46 15.21 0.57
CA PRO A 44 -9.25 13.78 0.33
C PRO A 44 -9.59 12.94 1.57
N GLU A 45 -10.44 11.94 1.40
CA GLU A 45 -10.85 11.02 2.46
C GLU A 45 -10.17 9.65 2.30
N PRO A 46 -9.85 8.93 3.40
CA PRO A 46 -9.28 7.60 3.31
C PRO A 46 -10.19 6.63 2.56
N LEU A 47 -9.69 6.06 1.46
CA LEU A 47 -10.43 5.10 0.63
C LEU A 47 -10.10 3.65 1.00
N ALA A 48 -8.81 3.31 1.11
CA ALA A 48 -8.39 1.95 1.46
C ALA A 48 -6.96 1.90 2.00
N THR A 49 -6.72 1.02 2.98
CA THR A 49 -5.38 0.68 3.45
C THR A 49 -4.93 -0.62 2.80
N LEU A 50 -4.05 -0.53 1.79
CA LEU A 50 -3.62 -1.70 1.01
C LEU A 50 -2.58 -2.56 1.75
N SER A 51 -1.83 -1.99 2.70
CA SER A 51 -0.80 -2.70 3.45
C SER A 51 -1.29 -3.23 4.79
N CYS A 52 -0.60 -4.25 5.31
CA CYS A 52 -0.69 -4.66 6.72
C CYS A 52 0.72 -4.79 7.33
N ASN A 53 0.83 -4.56 8.64
CA ASN A 53 2.13 -4.55 9.31
C ASN A 53 2.42 -5.88 10.00
N LEU A 54 3.09 -6.79 9.30
CA LEU A 54 3.43 -8.12 9.81
C LEU A 54 4.85 -8.25 10.36
N VAL A 55 5.71 -7.23 10.18
CA VAL A 55 7.11 -7.25 10.68
C VAL A 55 7.19 -7.45 12.20
N PRO A 56 6.37 -6.78 13.04
CA PRO A 56 6.38 -7.02 14.48
C PRO A 56 5.99 -8.46 14.89
N TYR A 57 5.46 -9.25 13.96
CA TYR A 57 5.03 -10.63 14.15
C TYR A 57 5.94 -11.64 13.42
N GLY A 58 7.11 -11.20 12.95
CA GLY A 58 8.14 -12.06 12.37
C GLY A 58 8.17 -12.13 10.84
N ALA A 59 7.37 -11.33 10.13
CA ALA A 59 7.52 -11.22 8.68
C ALA A 59 8.87 -10.55 8.33
N VAL A 60 9.57 -11.11 7.35
CA VAL A 60 10.83 -10.57 6.84
C VAL A 60 10.56 -9.91 5.49
N LEU A 61 10.81 -8.61 5.41
CA LEU A 61 10.60 -7.78 4.23
C LEU A 61 11.86 -6.98 3.94
N ALA A 62 12.21 -6.84 2.66
CA ALA A 62 13.22 -5.89 2.22
C ALA A 62 12.70 -4.45 2.36
N ASP A 63 13.60 -3.48 2.19
CA ASP A 63 13.27 -2.07 2.41
C ASP A 63 12.22 -1.56 1.42
N ASP A 64 12.17 -2.11 0.22
CA ASP A 64 11.22 -1.79 -0.85
C ASP A 64 9.96 -2.66 -0.83
N GLU A 65 9.78 -3.51 0.18
CA GLU A 65 8.70 -4.50 0.25
C GLU A 65 7.68 -4.22 1.36
N PHE A 66 6.46 -4.71 1.15
CA PHE A 66 5.37 -4.67 2.13
C PHE A 66 4.45 -5.89 2.04
N SER A 67 3.76 -6.17 3.15
CA SER A 67 2.68 -7.15 3.17
C SER A 67 1.37 -6.51 2.71
N VAL A 68 0.72 -7.12 1.74
CA VAL A 68 -0.54 -6.67 1.15
C VAL A 68 -1.71 -7.25 1.94
N LYS A 69 -2.65 -6.38 2.31
CA LYS A 69 -3.95 -6.74 2.86
C LYS A 69 -4.89 -7.11 1.70
N SER A 70 -4.63 -8.21 0.99
CA SER A 70 -5.41 -8.64 -0.19
C SER A 70 -6.72 -9.37 0.16
N TRP A 71 -7.37 -8.96 1.24
CA TRP A 71 -8.61 -9.58 1.72
C TRP A 71 -9.82 -8.96 1.02
N SER A 72 -11.02 -9.48 1.26
CA SER A 72 -12.26 -9.08 0.56
C SER A 72 -12.50 -7.57 0.48
N GLU A 73 -12.08 -6.80 1.49
CA GLU A 73 -12.15 -5.32 1.49
C GLU A 73 -11.35 -4.68 0.34
N ASN A 74 -10.17 -5.22 0.03
CA ASN A 74 -9.23 -4.67 -0.95
C ASN A 74 -9.11 -5.53 -2.21
N GLU A 75 -9.71 -6.72 -2.25
CA GLU A 75 -9.67 -7.62 -3.40
C GLU A 75 -10.00 -6.90 -4.73
N PRO A 76 -11.03 -6.02 -4.81
CA PRO A 76 -11.33 -5.28 -6.03
C PRO A 76 -10.25 -4.28 -6.46
N LEU A 77 -9.30 -3.94 -5.59
CA LEU A 77 -8.24 -2.97 -5.85
C LEU A 77 -6.98 -3.63 -6.43
N ILE A 78 -6.82 -4.96 -6.26
CA ILE A 78 -5.57 -5.66 -6.52
C ILE A 78 -5.09 -5.50 -7.97
N ASP A 79 -5.96 -5.80 -8.93
CA ASP A 79 -5.62 -5.72 -10.36
C ASP A 79 -5.31 -4.28 -10.77
N SER A 80 -6.07 -3.31 -10.25
CA SER A 80 -5.87 -1.89 -10.54
C SER A 80 -4.53 -1.39 -10.00
N MET A 81 -4.16 -1.82 -8.79
CA MET A 81 -2.89 -1.44 -8.17
C MET A 81 -1.69 -2.04 -8.89
N LEU A 82 -1.77 -3.30 -9.33
CA LEU A 82 -0.70 -3.92 -10.14
C LEU A 82 -0.59 -3.26 -11.52
N ALA A 83 -1.72 -2.91 -12.16
CA ALA A 83 -1.75 -2.27 -13.46
C ALA A 83 -1.09 -0.88 -13.50
N THR A 84 -0.89 -0.23 -12.34
CA THR A 84 -0.14 1.03 -12.26
C THR A 84 1.33 0.88 -12.63
N GLY A 85 1.90 -0.33 -12.51
CA GLY A 85 3.34 -0.56 -12.64
C GLY A 85 4.19 -0.01 -11.48
N LEU A 86 3.57 0.60 -10.45
CA LEU A 86 4.25 1.07 -9.24
C LEU A 86 4.60 -0.07 -8.29
N PHE A 87 3.90 -1.20 -8.41
CA PHE A 87 4.04 -2.35 -7.54
C PHE A 87 4.24 -3.64 -8.33
N GLU A 88 4.98 -4.57 -7.74
CA GLU A 88 5.22 -5.92 -8.27
C GLU A 88 4.87 -6.96 -7.19
N ASP A 89 4.11 -7.99 -7.57
CA ASP A 89 3.93 -9.16 -6.71
C ASP A 89 5.17 -10.06 -6.77
N THR A 90 5.83 -10.24 -5.62
CA THR A 90 7.06 -11.05 -5.52
C THR A 90 6.80 -12.56 -5.56
N GLY A 91 5.54 -12.99 -5.51
CA GLY A 91 5.13 -14.39 -5.37
C GLY A 91 5.26 -14.94 -3.95
N ARG A 92 5.93 -14.23 -3.02
CA ARG A 92 6.01 -14.63 -1.62
C ARG A 92 4.70 -14.36 -0.89
N ARG A 93 4.42 -15.21 0.11
CA ARG A 93 3.17 -15.23 0.87
C ARG A 93 3.49 -15.42 2.36
N THR A 94 2.86 -14.62 3.23
CA THR A 94 3.01 -14.72 4.68
C THR A 94 1.68 -15.10 5.32
N PRO A 95 1.57 -16.27 5.97
CA PRO A 95 0.38 -16.63 6.75
C PRO A 95 0.17 -15.68 7.92
N THR A 96 -1.08 -15.27 8.16
CA THR A 96 -1.46 -14.39 9.28
C THR A 96 -2.85 -14.74 9.78
N GLY A 97 -2.93 -15.48 10.89
CA GLY A 97 -4.19 -16.04 11.39
C GLY A 97 -4.86 -16.94 10.34
N PHE A 98 -6.08 -16.55 9.93
CA PHE A 98 -6.88 -17.26 8.91
C PHE A 98 -6.68 -16.73 7.49
N ALA A 99 -5.75 -15.79 7.29
CA ALA A 99 -5.49 -15.17 6.00
C ALA A 99 -4.04 -15.37 5.56
N VAL A 100 -3.77 -15.03 4.29
CA VAL A 100 -2.43 -15.00 3.71
C VAL A 100 -2.21 -13.62 3.13
N ALA A 101 -1.10 -12.99 3.49
CA ALA A 101 -0.70 -11.68 2.96
C ALA A 101 0.37 -11.85 1.87
N PRO A 102 0.10 -11.45 0.62
CA PRO A 102 1.13 -11.32 -0.40
C PRO A 102 2.23 -10.36 0.00
N THR A 103 3.45 -10.61 -0.46
CA THR A 103 4.53 -9.62 -0.38
C THR A 103 4.67 -8.93 -1.71
N TRP A 104 4.48 -7.62 -1.73
CA TRP A 104 4.71 -6.80 -2.91
C TRP A 104 5.92 -5.90 -2.73
N ARG A 105 6.46 -5.43 -3.84
CA ARG A 105 7.61 -4.52 -3.93
C ARG A 105 7.22 -3.23 -4.64
N ILE A 106 7.77 -2.09 -4.21
CA ILE A 106 7.76 -0.83 -4.98
C ILE A 106 8.79 -0.92 -6.11
N THR A 107 8.37 -0.75 -7.36
CA THR A 107 9.22 -0.98 -8.55
C THR A 107 10.28 0.10 -8.75
N ASN A 108 10.01 1.35 -8.36
CA ASN A 108 10.95 2.46 -8.47
C ASN A 108 11.61 2.76 -7.10
N PRO A 109 12.93 2.53 -6.94
CA PRO A 109 13.65 2.77 -5.69
C PRO A 109 13.56 4.21 -5.19
N GLN A 110 13.39 5.20 -6.08
CA GLN A 110 13.27 6.61 -5.69
C GLN A 110 11.95 6.92 -4.96
N LEU A 111 10.96 6.04 -5.10
CA LEU A 111 9.69 6.15 -4.38
C LEU A 111 9.78 5.45 -3.01
N VAL A 112 10.81 4.66 -2.71
CA VAL A 112 10.87 3.93 -1.44
C VAL A 112 11.05 4.92 -0.28
N PRO A 113 10.16 4.93 0.73
CA PRO A 113 10.26 5.88 1.83
C PRO A 113 11.45 5.52 2.71
N ALA A 114 12.23 6.53 3.13
CA ALA A 114 13.37 6.33 4.02
C ALA A 114 12.95 5.64 5.33
N ARG A 115 13.84 4.81 5.90
CA ARG A 115 13.65 4.31 7.28
C ARG A 115 13.88 5.46 8.27
N GLN A 116 13.02 5.53 9.28
CA GLN A 116 13.16 6.42 10.43
C GLN A 116 14.03 5.76 11.50
#